data_AF-A0A401RLK0-F1
#
_entry.id   AF-A0A401RLK0-F1
#
_cell.length_a   1.000
_cell.length_b   1.000
_cell.length_c   1.000
_cell.angle_alpha   90.00
_cell.angle_beta   90.00
_cell.angle_gamma   90.00
#
_symmetry.space_group_name_H-M   'P 1'
#
loop_
_entity.id
_entity.type
_entity.pdbx_description
1 polymer ?
#
loop_
_entity_poly.entity_id
_entity_poly.type
_entity_poly.pdbx_seq_one_letter_code
_entity_poly.pdbx_strand_id
1 'polypeptide(L)'
;MEVLQSSGRYVGDVKRQLRDGFGLYVYPNSFYQYEGEWKNGKKHGIGKFLMKGGSYYEGEFANGEIEGNGIRYWASSGNEYCGQFSQGELHGFGVLKYLDGTRYEGEFHYGVRTGHGALIDKEGQVYRGSFHNNKKQGEGEMYYKYGSHYQGDWVLDQRQGHGIMQYADGSLYEGQWRNDLFNGQGSMIHCSGVIYDGIWINGRPAAEASKLVILGEEIREVVEGCPFSVEVQLQNNKGELVKAESGRVLQILAGVKHVKLSPNVSDTFLEQEDLEESLFETPFGYTAINYPLMAYVPEPDKPVNSAEPSRSEVTAVRSLSIKDTSVNEAKLDFLPITGNIHGSLQGSQFTPTVEKESSAPPNQRTENGYVVFCNIAFALPPDNYSPLDELEKKPSKRLSSRTTVSQEKISESRSEVSIKLSGKSKKKQNVTDPQIVKPGDYVIMVKDVTTPPFLDRTLPPAFILLKVKPHKASKKSSRKEHQKVSNK
;
A
#
# COMPACT_ATOMS: atom_id res chain seq x y z
N MET A 1 3.51 -22.84 -79.36
CA MET A 1 2.59 -23.17 -78.25
C MET A 1 1.91 -24.47 -78.63
N GLU A 2 2.24 -25.56 -77.94
CA GLU A 2 1.54 -26.84 -78.08
C GLU A 2 0.80 -27.06 -76.76
N VAL A 3 -0.53 -26.99 -76.79
CA VAL A 3 -1.38 -27.38 -75.66
C VAL A 3 -1.49 -28.90 -75.72
N LEU A 4 -0.52 -29.59 -75.11
CA LEU A 4 -0.60 -31.03 -74.91
C LEU A 4 -1.63 -31.33 -73.83
N GLN A 5 -2.78 -31.90 -74.22
CA GLN A 5 -3.77 -32.49 -73.32
C GLN A 5 -3.19 -33.77 -72.68
N SER A 6 -2.28 -33.63 -71.71
CA SER A 6 -1.82 -34.75 -70.90
C SER A 6 -2.68 -34.87 -69.64
N SER A 7 -3.64 -35.80 -69.64
CA SER A 7 -4.40 -36.26 -68.46
C SER A 7 -5.22 -35.22 -67.67
N GLY A 8 -5.62 -34.07 -68.22
CA GLY A 8 -6.53 -33.11 -67.55
C GLY A 8 -6.12 -32.57 -66.17
N ARG A 9 -4.94 -32.95 -65.66
CA ARG A 9 -4.44 -32.67 -64.31
C ARG A 9 -3.51 -31.47 -64.27
N TYR A 10 -2.95 -31.08 -65.42
CA TYR A 10 -2.15 -29.87 -65.56
C TYR A 10 -2.75 -28.99 -66.65
N VAL A 11 -2.87 -27.70 -66.35
CA VAL A 11 -3.25 -26.65 -67.31
C VAL A 11 -2.25 -25.53 -67.15
N GLY A 12 -1.39 -25.32 -68.15
CA GLY A 12 -0.36 -24.29 -68.09
C GLY A 12 0.72 -24.45 -69.16
N ASP A 13 1.75 -23.63 -69.05
CA ASP A 13 2.87 -23.59 -69.97
C ASP A 13 3.78 -24.84 -69.86
N VAL A 14 4.32 -25.28 -70.99
CA VAL A 14 5.21 -26.45 -71.08
C VAL A 14 6.41 -26.12 -71.95
N LYS A 15 7.60 -26.46 -71.46
CA LYS A 15 8.87 -26.31 -72.19
C LYS A 15 9.64 -27.62 -72.14
N ARG A 16 10.05 -28.14 -73.30
CA ARG A 16 10.74 -29.44 -73.43
C ARG A 16 10.00 -30.59 -72.71
N GLN A 17 8.67 -30.64 -72.87
CA GLN A 17 7.78 -31.62 -72.23
C GLN A 17 7.76 -31.57 -70.69
N LEU A 18 8.33 -30.53 -70.07
CA LEU A 18 8.27 -30.28 -68.63
C LEU A 18 7.40 -29.05 -68.36
N ARG A 19 6.68 -29.06 -67.23
CA ARG A 19 5.95 -27.87 -66.73
C ARG A 19 6.94 -26.73 -66.54
N ASP A 20 6.66 -25.58 -67.13
CA ASP A 20 7.56 -24.42 -67.15
C ASP A 20 6.72 -23.18 -67.40
N GLY A 21 6.91 -22.07 -66.68
CA GLY A 21 6.00 -20.92 -66.73
C GLY A 21 4.81 -21.07 -65.77
N PHE A 22 3.72 -20.38 -66.01
CA PHE A 22 2.57 -20.40 -65.07
C PHE A 22 1.66 -21.60 -65.35
N GLY A 23 1.12 -22.23 -64.31
CA GLY A 23 0.12 -23.27 -64.50
C GLY A 23 -0.50 -23.82 -63.23
N LEU A 24 -1.67 -24.43 -63.41
CA LEU A 24 -2.46 -25.15 -62.41
C LEU A 24 -2.18 -26.65 -62.51
N TYR A 25 -1.82 -27.27 -61.39
CA TYR A 25 -1.68 -28.72 -61.25
C TYR A 25 -2.60 -29.25 -60.15
N VAL A 26 -3.54 -30.10 -60.53
CA VAL A 26 -4.41 -30.85 -59.63
C VAL A 26 -3.82 -32.25 -59.44
N TYR A 27 -3.40 -32.57 -58.21
CA TYR A 27 -2.78 -33.85 -57.91
C TYR A 27 -3.80 -34.99 -58.03
N PRO A 28 -3.37 -36.25 -58.30
CA PRO A 28 -4.28 -37.38 -58.49
C PRO A 28 -5.23 -37.68 -57.34
N ASN A 29 -4.88 -37.25 -56.12
CA ASN A 29 -5.71 -37.41 -54.93
C ASN A 29 -6.79 -36.32 -54.79
N SER A 30 -6.80 -35.31 -55.67
CA SER A 30 -7.66 -34.12 -55.66
C SER A 30 -7.60 -33.26 -54.39
N PHE A 31 -6.78 -33.64 -53.41
CA PHE A 31 -6.60 -32.92 -52.14
C PHE A 31 -5.53 -31.85 -52.21
N TYR A 32 -4.56 -32.00 -53.12
CA TYR A 32 -3.53 -31.00 -53.36
C TYR A 32 -3.76 -30.33 -54.71
N GLN A 33 -3.63 -29.01 -54.72
CA GLN A 33 -3.63 -28.21 -55.95
C GLN A 33 -2.51 -27.19 -55.85
N TYR A 34 -1.75 -27.02 -56.93
CA TYR A 34 -0.75 -25.97 -57.02
C TYR A 34 -1.08 -25.07 -58.21
N GLU A 35 -1.16 -23.77 -57.97
CA GLU A 35 -1.32 -22.75 -58.99
C GLU A 35 -0.15 -21.78 -58.86
N GLY A 36 0.69 -21.67 -59.87
CA GLY A 36 1.85 -20.78 -59.78
C GLY A 36 2.89 -21.04 -60.86
N GLU A 37 4.07 -20.48 -60.64
CA GLU A 37 5.20 -20.64 -61.54
C GLU A 37 5.83 -22.05 -61.43
N TRP A 38 6.33 -22.53 -62.57
CA TRP A 38 7.00 -23.80 -62.74
C TRP A 38 8.33 -23.58 -63.46
N LYS A 39 9.34 -24.38 -63.10
CA LYS A 39 10.62 -24.41 -63.81
C LYS A 39 11.15 -25.83 -63.85
N ASN A 40 11.42 -26.34 -65.06
CA ASN A 40 11.91 -27.71 -65.26
C ASN A 40 11.08 -28.79 -64.52
N GLY A 41 9.75 -28.66 -64.53
CA GLY A 41 8.84 -29.63 -63.92
C GLY A 41 8.62 -29.49 -62.42
N LYS A 42 9.30 -28.54 -61.75
CA LYS A 42 9.21 -28.27 -60.31
C LYS A 42 8.50 -26.93 -60.03
N LYS A 43 7.82 -26.85 -58.88
CA LYS A 43 7.26 -25.59 -58.35
C LYS A 43 8.40 -24.58 -58.17
N HIS A 44 8.20 -23.36 -58.63
CA HIS A 44 9.19 -22.29 -58.54
C HIS A 44 8.50 -20.93 -58.46
N GLY A 45 9.22 -19.85 -58.16
CA GLY A 45 8.68 -18.49 -58.18
C GLY A 45 7.52 -18.32 -57.21
N ILE A 46 6.54 -17.51 -57.58
CA ILE A 46 5.34 -17.30 -56.75
C ILE A 46 4.29 -18.36 -57.08
N GLY A 47 3.66 -18.90 -56.04
CA GLY A 47 2.55 -19.83 -56.20
C GLY A 47 1.69 -19.98 -54.97
N LYS A 48 0.55 -20.65 -55.17
CA LYS A 48 -0.41 -21.04 -54.15
C LYS A 48 -0.55 -22.55 -54.14
N PHE A 49 -0.29 -23.15 -52.99
CA PHE A 49 -0.41 -24.58 -52.74
C PHE A 49 -1.57 -24.85 -51.78
N LEU A 50 -2.68 -25.34 -52.32
CA LEU A 50 -3.84 -25.78 -51.56
C LEU A 50 -3.64 -27.23 -51.10
N MET A 51 -3.95 -27.49 -49.84
CA MET A 51 -3.81 -28.78 -49.19
C MET A 51 -5.19 -29.30 -48.73
N LYS A 52 -5.21 -30.57 -48.30
CA LYS A 52 -6.43 -31.21 -47.78
C LYS A 52 -7.07 -30.36 -46.67
N GLY A 53 -8.40 -30.29 -46.68
CA GLY A 53 -9.17 -29.64 -45.63
C GLY A 53 -9.13 -28.11 -45.64
N GLY A 54 -8.62 -27.49 -46.71
CA GLY A 54 -8.62 -26.03 -46.89
C GLY A 54 -7.39 -25.32 -46.33
N SER A 55 -6.39 -26.05 -45.84
CA SER A 55 -5.09 -25.45 -45.52
C SER A 55 -4.41 -24.99 -46.80
N TYR A 56 -3.67 -23.88 -46.76
CA TYR A 56 -2.94 -23.41 -47.93
C TYR A 56 -1.62 -22.75 -47.55
N TYR A 57 -0.73 -22.68 -48.53
CA TYR A 57 0.43 -21.81 -48.55
C TYR A 57 0.37 -20.93 -49.80
N GLU A 58 0.75 -19.67 -49.69
CA GLU A 58 0.87 -18.73 -50.79
C GLU A 58 2.15 -17.93 -50.63
N GLY A 59 3.06 -18.04 -51.59
CA GLY A 59 4.38 -17.41 -51.47
C GLY A 59 5.41 -17.98 -52.43
N GLU A 60 6.66 -17.85 -52.05
CA GLU A 60 7.83 -18.22 -52.84
C GLU A 60 8.11 -19.75 -52.81
N PHE A 61 8.52 -20.27 -53.97
CA PHE A 61 8.95 -21.66 -54.16
C PHE A 61 10.32 -21.71 -54.84
N ALA A 62 11.20 -22.58 -54.35
CA ALA A 62 12.47 -22.86 -55.01
C ALA A 62 12.69 -24.37 -55.14
N ASN A 63 12.95 -24.82 -56.38
CA ASN A 63 13.26 -26.22 -56.67
C ASN A 63 12.22 -27.24 -56.14
N GLY A 64 10.96 -26.86 -56.08
CA GLY A 64 9.86 -27.70 -55.58
C GLY A 64 9.53 -27.48 -54.10
N GLU A 65 10.39 -26.80 -53.35
CA GLU A 65 10.23 -26.54 -51.91
C GLU A 65 9.65 -25.15 -51.65
N ILE A 66 9.02 -24.99 -50.49
CA ILE A 66 8.58 -23.69 -49.96
C ILE A 66 9.80 -23.00 -49.34
N GLU A 67 10.11 -21.80 -49.83
CA GLU A 67 11.30 -21.01 -49.45
C GLU A 67 10.94 -19.52 -49.49
N GLY A 68 11.71 -18.65 -48.84
CA GLY A 68 11.49 -17.20 -48.95
C GLY A 68 10.22 -16.75 -48.22
N ASN A 69 9.55 -15.71 -48.70
CA ASN A 69 8.41 -15.14 -47.99
C ASN A 69 7.09 -15.79 -48.42
N GLY A 70 6.17 -15.94 -47.47
CA GLY A 70 4.82 -16.42 -47.78
C GLY A 70 3.85 -16.33 -46.63
N ILE A 71 2.64 -16.77 -46.91
CA ILE A 71 1.52 -16.88 -45.98
C ILE A 71 1.12 -18.35 -45.92
N ARG A 72 0.97 -18.88 -44.70
CA ARG A 72 0.46 -20.23 -44.46
C ARG A 72 -0.75 -20.19 -43.55
N TYR A 73 -1.81 -20.87 -43.97
CA TYR A 73 -3.03 -21.06 -43.19
C TYR A 73 -3.24 -22.54 -42.90
N TRP A 74 -3.46 -22.87 -41.62
CA TRP A 74 -3.75 -24.23 -41.19
C TRP A 74 -5.22 -24.35 -40.81
N ALA A 75 -6.03 -24.91 -41.72
CA ALA A 75 -7.48 -25.01 -41.55
C ALA A 75 -7.90 -25.85 -40.33
N SER A 76 -7.08 -26.82 -39.90
CA SER A 76 -7.37 -27.63 -38.71
C SER A 76 -7.30 -26.84 -37.40
N SER A 77 -6.44 -25.80 -37.35
CA SER A 77 -6.23 -24.96 -36.16
C SER A 77 -6.79 -23.55 -36.30
N GLY A 78 -7.05 -23.08 -37.53
CA GLY A 78 -7.36 -21.69 -37.82
C GLY A 78 -6.17 -20.73 -37.74
N ASN A 79 -4.95 -21.22 -37.50
CA ASN A 79 -3.75 -20.40 -37.39
C ASN A 79 -3.32 -19.86 -38.76
N GLU A 80 -2.75 -18.66 -38.75
CA GLU A 80 -2.18 -17.98 -39.91
C GLU A 80 -0.76 -17.53 -39.59
N TYR A 81 0.19 -17.85 -40.47
CA TYR A 81 1.55 -17.34 -40.41
C TYR A 81 1.84 -16.50 -41.65
N CYS A 82 2.51 -15.37 -41.45
CA CYS A 82 3.06 -14.54 -42.52
C CYS A 82 4.52 -14.24 -42.20
N GLY A 83 5.45 -14.64 -43.05
CA GLY A 83 6.87 -14.46 -42.79
C GLY A 83 7.75 -15.30 -43.69
N GLN A 84 8.98 -15.53 -43.22
CA GLN A 84 9.99 -16.27 -43.97
C GLN A 84 9.86 -17.78 -43.75
N PHE A 85 10.24 -18.53 -44.77
CA PHE A 85 10.25 -19.99 -44.79
C PHE A 85 11.60 -20.49 -45.28
N SER A 86 12.01 -21.64 -44.73
CA SER A 86 13.09 -22.43 -45.29
C SER A 86 12.76 -23.91 -45.22
N GLN A 87 12.89 -24.61 -46.34
CA GLN A 87 12.56 -26.04 -46.48
C GLN A 87 11.14 -26.37 -45.99
N GLY A 88 10.19 -25.47 -46.24
CA GLY A 88 8.80 -25.59 -45.80
C GLY A 88 8.52 -25.32 -44.32
N GLU A 89 9.55 -25.05 -43.52
CA GLU A 89 9.41 -24.68 -42.11
C GLU A 89 9.46 -23.16 -41.91
N LEU A 90 8.82 -22.68 -40.85
CA LEU A 90 8.84 -21.27 -40.47
C LEU A 90 10.28 -20.92 -40.09
N HIS A 91 10.81 -19.83 -40.64
CA HIS A 91 12.19 -19.42 -40.42
C HIS A 91 12.30 -17.90 -40.37
N GLY A 92 13.42 -17.36 -39.89
CA GLY A 92 13.68 -15.92 -39.87
C GLY A 92 12.57 -15.14 -39.15
N PHE A 93 12.23 -13.95 -39.62
CA PHE A 93 11.18 -13.14 -39.02
C PHE A 93 9.80 -13.48 -39.58
N GLY A 94 8.80 -13.52 -38.69
CA GLY A 94 7.41 -13.67 -39.10
C GLY A 94 6.41 -13.36 -38.00
N VAL A 95 5.14 -13.36 -38.39
CA VAL A 95 3.97 -13.13 -37.54
C VAL A 95 3.11 -14.38 -37.57
N LEU A 96 2.89 -14.99 -36.42
CA LEU A 96 1.98 -16.11 -36.21
C LEU A 96 0.76 -15.65 -35.43
N LYS A 97 -0.42 -15.71 -36.04
CA LYS A 97 -1.71 -15.45 -35.42
C LYS A 97 -2.40 -16.78 -35.13
N TYR A 98 -2.85 -16.94 -33.91
CA TYR A 98 -3.61 -18.10 -33.48
C TYR A 98 -5.11 -17.80 -33.49
N LEU A 99 -5.93 -18.84 -33.62
CA LEU A 99 -7.38 -18.71 -33.61
C LEU A 99 -7.93 -18.15 -32.30
N ASP A 100 -7.23 -18.39 -31.17
CA ASP A 100 -7.62 -17.90 -29.84
C ASP A 100 -7.34 -16.41 -29.61
N GLY A 101 -6.77 -15.71 -30.60
CA GLY A 101 -6.38 -14.30 -30.51
C GLY A 101 -4.93 -14.09 -30.09
N THR A 102 -4.21 -15.14 -29.68
CA THR A 102 -2.77 -15.05 -29.42
C THR A 102 -2.04 -14.62 -30.69
N ARG A 103 -1.04 -13.75 -30.56
CA ARG A 103 -0.20 -13.28 -31.67
C ARG A 103 1.25 -13.26 -31.26
N TYR A 104 2.10 -13.93 -32.03
CA TYR A 104 3.55 -13.82 -31.92
C TYR A 104 4.12 -13.11 -33.13
N GLU A 105 5.07 -12.22 -32.90
CA GLU A 105 5.85 -11.53 -33.92
C GLU A 105 7.32 -11.56 -33.51
N GLY A 106 8.17 -12.19 -34.31
CA GLY A 106 9.58 -12.35 -33.96
C GLY A 106 10.28 -13.41 -34.79
N GLU A 107 11.40 -13.88 -34.26
CA GLU A 107 12.27 -14.83 -34.94
C GLU A 107 11.81 -16.29 -34.78
N PHE A 108 11.96 -17.05 -35.86
CA PHE A 108 11.69 -18.47 -35.97
C PHE A 108 12.93 -19.19 -36.49
N HIS A 109 13.15 -20.40 -35.98
CA HIS A 109 14.15 -21.31 -36.51
C HIS A 109 13.52 -22.71 -36.61
N TYR A 110 13.20 -23.13 -37.83
CA TYR A 110 12.55 -24.41 -38.14
C TYR A 110 11.27 -24.65 -37.31
N GLY A 111 10.33 -23.69 -37.37
CA GLY A 111 9.04 -23.80 -36.67
C GLY A 111 9.06 -23.41 -35.19
N VAL A 112 10.23 -23.12 -34.62
CA VAL A 112 10.41 -22.82 -33.20
C VAL A 112 10.70 -21.35 -32.99
N ARG A 113 9.99 -20.70 -32.06
CA ARG A 113 10.27 -19.31 -31.64
C ARG A 113 11.64 -19.26 -30.98
N THR A 114 12.48 -18.37 -31.48
CA THR A 114 13.85 -18.14 -31.01
C THR A 114 14.15 -16.64 -31.04
N GLY A 115 15.35 -16.23 -30.66
CA GLY A 115 15.81 -14.85 -30.82
C GLY A 115 14.92 -13.85 -30.10
N HIS A 116 14.69 -12.67 -30.66
CA HIS A 116 13.79 -11.68 -30.07
C HIS A 116 12.39 -11.73 -30.68
N GLY A 117 11.39 -11.46 -29.84
CA GLY A 117 10.01 -11.34 -30.30
C GLY A 117 9.07 -10.71 -29.29
N ALA A 118 7.87 -10.43 -29.77
CA ALA A 118 6.73 -9.98 -28.99
C ALA A 118 5.61 -11.03 -29.04
N LEU A 119 5.09 -11.40 -27.88
CA LEU A 119 3.96 -12.31 -27.73
C LEU A 119 2.81 -11.58 -27.04
N ILE A 120 1.67 -11.50 -27.70
CA ILE A 120 0.40 -11.07 -27.12
C ILE A 120 -0.41 -12.33 -26.87
N ASP A 121 -0.77 -12.62 -25.63
CA ASP A 121 -1.63 -13.77 -25.31
C ASP A 121 -3.11 -13.45 -25.55
N LYS A 122 -3.96 -14.48 -25.45
CA LYS A 122 -5.42 -14.37 -25.60
C LYS A 122 -6.07 -13.47 -24.53
N GLU A 123 -5.42 -13.23 -23.39
CA GLU A 123 -5.87 -12.31 -22.34
C GLU A 123 -5.47 -10.85 -22.62
N GLY A 124 -4.59 -10.60 -23.58
CA GLY A 124 -4.05 -9.29 -23.94
C GLY A 124 -2.79 -8.90 -23.17
N GLN A 125 -2.15 -9.83 -22.46
CA GLN A 125 -0.85 -9.60 -21.84
C GLN A 125 0.23 -9.62 -22.92
N VAL A 126 1.26 -8.79 -22.75
CA VAL A 126 2.31 -8.62 -23.75
C VAL A 126 3.66 -8.96 -23.15
N TYR A 127 4.34 -9.95 -23.72
CA TYR A 127 5.76 -10.20 -23.47
C TYR A 127 6.61 -9.67 -24.61
N ARG A 128 7.71 -9.00 -24.31
CA ARG A 128 8.74 -8.57 -25.27
C ARG A 128 10.10 -8.98 -24.74
N GLY A 129 10.84 -9.78 -25.48
CA GLY A 129 12.13 -10.26 -24.99
C GLY A 129 12.65 -11.41 -25.80
N SER A 130 13.58 -12.16 -25.22
CA SER A 130 14.20 -13.28 -25.92
C SER A 130 13.42 -14.57 -25.74
N PHE A 131 13.46 -15.40 -26.78
CA PHE A 131 12.87 -16.72 -26.83
C PHE A 131 13.94 -17.76 -27.11
N HIS A 132 13.80 -18.92 -26.48
CA HIS A 132 14.59 -20.10 -26.80
C HIS A 132 13.69 -21.32 -26.70
N ASN A 133 13.64 -22.13 -27.77
CA ASN A 133 12.81 -23.33 -27.82
C ASN A 133 11.33 -23.09 -27.44
N ASN A 134 10.72 -22.05 -28.02
CA ASN A 134 9.36 -21.62 -27.72
C ASN A 134 9.12 -21.06 -26.32
N LYS A 135 10.14 -20.87 -25.48
CA LYS A 135 10.00 -20.34 -24.12
C LYS A 135 10.67 -18.99 -23.97
N LYS A 136 10.14 -18.13 -23.11
CA LYS A 136 10.78 -16.88 -22.70
C LYS A 136 12.12 -17.19 -22.02
N GLN A 137 13.17 -16.46 -22.39
CA GLN A 137 14.50 -16.66 -21.87
C GLN A 137 15.32 -15.36 -21.90
N GLY A 138 16.27 -15.21 -20.98
CA GLY A 138 17.10 -14.01 -20.87
C GLY A 138 16.29 -12.78 -20.50
N GLU A 139 16.77 -11.60 -20.87
CA GLU A 139 16.09 -10.34 -20.57
C GLU A 139 14.75 -10.23 -21.30
N GLY A 140 13.74 -9.70 -20.61
CA GLY A 140 12.46 -9.38 -21.21
C GLY A 140 11.51 -8.61 -20.30
N GLU A 141 10.54 -7.98 -20.94
CA GLU A 141 9.47 -7.20 -20.33
C GLU A 141 8.13 -7.93 -20.46
N MET A 142 7.31 -7.85 -19.43
CA MET A 142 5.97 -8.42 -19.39
C MET A 142 4.97 -7.36 -18.89
N TYR A 143 4.03 -7.00 -19.75
CA TYR A 143 2.93 -6.09 -19.48
C TYR A 143 1.67 -6.91 -19.21
N TYR A 144 1.17 -6.83 -17.99
CA TYR A 144 -0.02 -7.58 -17.57
C TYR A 144 -1.29 -6.77 -17.84
N LYS A 145 -2.40 -7.47 -18.09
CA LYS A 145 -3.72 -6.91 -18.46
C LYS A 145 -4.22 -5.78 -17.54
N TYR A 146 -3.85 -5.83 -16.26
CA TYR A 146 -4.33 -4.90 -15.23
C TYR A 146 -3.31 -3.82 -14.85
N GLY A 147 -2.28 -3.59 -15.68
CA GLY A 147 -1.34 -2.49 -15.51
C GLY A 147 -0.08 -2.82 -14.71
N SER A 148 0.04 -4.05 -14.18
CA SER A 148 1.33 -4.51 -13.64
C SER A 148 2.34 -4.70 -14.76
N HIS A 149 3.62 -4.50 -14.46
CA HIS A 149 4.73 -4.57 -15.40
C HIS A 149 5.95 -5.21 -14.75
N TYR A 150 6.54 -6.20 -15.41
CA TYR A 150 7.80 -6.81 -14.99
C TYR A 150 8.88 -6.60 -16.03
N GLN A 151 10.08 -6.27 -15.59
CA GLN A 151 11.29 -6.20 -16.39
C GLN A 151 12.41 -6.96 -15.69
N GLY A 152 13.01 -7.94 -16.35
CA GLY A 152 14.10 -8.73 -15.76
C GLY A 152 14.40 -10.02 -16.51
N ASP A 153 15.10 -10.94 -15.83
CA ASP A 153 15.52 -12.19 -16.42
C ASP A 153 14.41 -13.25 -16.44
N TRP A 154 14.41 -14.04 -17.51
CA TRP A 154 13.51 -15.16 -17.73
C TRP A 154 14.30 -16.45 -17.95
N VAL A 155 13.81 -17.54 -17.38
CA VAL A 155 14.32 -18.89 -17.66
C VAL A 155 13.14 -19.82 -17.77
N LEU A 156 12.98 -20.45 -18.95
CA LEU A 156 11.93 -21.45 -19.22
C LEU A 156 10.52 -20.95 -18.87
N ASP A 157 10.16 -19.75 -19.35
CA ASP A 157 8.87 -19.07 -19.10
C ASP A 157 8.66 -18.54 -17.65
N GLN A 158 9.65 -18.66 -16.77
CA GLN A 158 9.57 -18.18 -15.39
C GLN A 158 10.48 -16.99 -15.15
N ARG A 159 10.04 -16.04 -14.32
CA ARG A 159 10.91 -14.96 -13.84
C ARG A 159 12.02 -15.55 -12.97
N GLN A 160 13.24 -15.12 -13.22
CA GLN A 160 14.45 -15.59 -12.56
C GLN A 160 15.44 -14.43 -12.41
N GLY A 161 16.57 -14.66 -11.75
CA GLY A 161 17.68 -13.68 -11.72
C GLY A 161 17.27 -12.36 -11.08
N HIS A 162 17.68 -11.24 -11.67
CA HIS A 162 17.30 -9.93 -11.18
C HIS A 162 16.12 -9.38 -11.97
N GLY A 163 15.23 -8.64 -11.29
CA GLY A 163 14.13 -7.97 -11.98
C GLY A 163 13.33 -7.02 -11.11
N ILE A 164 12.58 -6.16 -11.81
CA ILE A 164 11.73 -5.12 -11.26
C ILE A 164 10.29 -5.48 -11.59
N MET A 165 9.43 -5.53 -10.58
CA MET A 165 7.98 -5.65 -10.72
C MET A 165 7.30 -4.39 -10.20
N GLN A 166 6.55 -3.74 -11.08
CA GLN A 166 5.61 -2.67 -10.76
C GLN A 166 4.21 -3.26 -10.75
N TYR A 167 3.51 -3.15 -9.62
CA TYR A 167 2.16 -3.64 -9.47
C TYR A 167 1.13 -2.55 -9.80
N ALA A 168 -0.08 -2.97 -10.14
CA ALA A 168 -1.17 -2.07 -10.52
C ALA A 168 -1.64 -1.16 -9.37
N ASP A 169 -1.43 -1.58 -8.13
CA ASP A 169 -1.73 -0.81 -6.91
C ASP A 169 -0.65 0.25 -6.60
N GLY A 170 0.42 0.34 -7.40
CA GLY A 170 1.57 1.21 -7.19
C GLY A 170 2.68 0.60 -6.33
N SER A 171 2.54 -0.64 -5.85
CA SER A 171 3.62 -1.34 -5.17
C SER A 171 4.77 -1.65 -6.15
N LEU A 172 6.00 -1.59 -5.66
CA LEU A 172 7.22 -1.87 -6.43
C LEU A 172 8.03 -2.94 -5.71
N TYR A 173 8.56 -3.91 -6.46
CA TYR A 173 9.61 -4.80 -6.00
C TYR A 173 10.80 -4.74 -6.95
N GLU A 174 12.00 -4.60 -6.40
CA GLU A 174 13.26 -4.70 -7.12
C GLU A 174 14.16 -5.70 -6.39
N GLY A 175 14.61 -6.75 -7.07
CA GLY A 175 15.43 -7.74 -6.39
C GLY A 175 15.60 -9.04 -7.15
N GLN A 176 15.91 -10.08 -6.40
CA GLN A 176 16.19 -11.41 -6.91
C GLN A 176 14.91 -12.25 -7.02
N TRP A 177 14.81 -13.01 -8.11
CA TRP A 177 13.67 -13.84 -8.49
C TRP A 177 14.10 -15.29 -8.66
N ARG A 178 13.23 -16.20 -8.22
CA ARG A 178 13.39 -17.63 -8.46
C ARG A 178 12.03 -18.28 -8.63
N ASN A 179 11.80 -18.89 -9.79
CA ASN A 179 10.56 -19.60 -10.11
C ASN A 179 9.33 -18.72 -9.85
N ASP A 180 9.31 -17.51 -10.41
CA ASP A 180 8.22 -16.53 -10.27
C ASP A 180 7.99 -15.94 -8.87
N LEU A 181 8.85 -16.24 -7.91
CA LEU A 181 8.78 -15.72 -6.54
C LEU A 181 9.97 -14.82 -6.22
N PHE A 182 9.74 -13.81 -5.39
CA PHE A 182 10.82 -13.06 -4.74
C PHE A 182 11.70 -14.03 -3.94
N ASN A 183 13.02 -13.98 -4.16
CA ASN A 183 13.95 -14.92 -3.54
C ASN A 183 15.37 -14.36 -3.54
N GLY A 184 15.98 -14.14 -2.37
CA GLY A 184 17.29 -13.49 -2.23
C GLY A 184 17.16 -12.03 -1.80
N GLN A 185 18.20 -11.22 -2.03
CA GLN A 185 18.16 -9.80 -1.68
C GLN A 185 17.15 -9.05 -2.55
N GLY A 186 16.35 -8.17 -1.95
CA GLY A 186 15.44 -7.29 -2.68
C GLY A 186 14.75 -6.26 -1.78
N SER A 187 14.26 -5.20 -2.43
CA SER A 187 13.53 -4.11 -1.81
C SER A 187 12.09 -4.08 -2.33
N MET A 188 11.13 -3.95 -1.42
CA MET A 188 9.72 -3.73 -1.74
C MET A 188 9.29 -2.37 -1.19
N ILE A 189 8.66 -1.56 -2.04
CA ILE A 189 7.91 -0.37 -1.66
C ILE A 189 6.44 -0.71 -1.86
N HIS A 190 5.71 -0.95 -0.79
CA HIS A 190 4.28 -1.26 -0.84
C HIS A 190 3.45 0.01 -1.00
N CYS A 191 2.28 -0.08 -1.64
CA CYS A 191 1.37 1.04 -1.85
C CYS A 191 0.89 1.75 -0.56
N SER A 192 0.99 1.09 0.61
CA SER A 192 0.75 1.71 1.93
C SER A 192 1.89 2.63 2.42
N GLY A 193 3.02 2.63 1.71
CA GLY A 193 4.27 3.30 2.09
C GLY A 193 5.16 2.48 3.01
N VAL A 194 4.82 1.21 3.28
CA VAL A 194 5.73 0.29 3.97
C VAL A 194 6.84 -0.11 3.01
N ILE A 195 8.08 -0.06 3.51
CA ILE A 195 9.28 -0.47 2.79
C ILE A 195 9.87 -1.67 3.51
N TYR A 196 10.21 -2.70 2.75
CA TYR A 196 11.04 -3.80 3.23
C TYR A 196 12.28 -3.95 2.36
N ASP A 197 13.47 -3.80 2.94
CA ASP A 197 14.75 -4.00 2.27
C ASP A 197 15.53 -5.12 2.97
N GLY A 198 15.65 -6.28 2.31
CA GLY A 198 16.34 -7.42 2.89
C GLY A 198 16.19 -8.71 2.10
N ILE A 199 16.40 -9.83 2.79
CA ILE A 199 16.30 -11.16 2.19
C ILE A 199 14.83 -11.56 2.07
N TRP A 200 14.48 -12.14 0.93
CA TRP A 200 13.20 -12.76 0.61
C TRP A 200 13.37 -14.27 0.43
N ILE A 201 12.40 -15.05 0.92
CA ILE A 201 12.37 -16.50 0.79
C ILE A 201 10.97 -16.89 0.33
N ASN A 202 10.87 -17.44 -0.88
CA ASN A 202 9.62 -17.92 -1.46
C ASN A 202 8.47 -16.89 -1.42
N GLY A 203 8.77 -15.65 -1.80
CA GLY A 203 7.79 -14.57 -1.86
C GLY A 203 7.53 -13.88 -0.52
N ARG A 204 8.22 -14.23 0.58
CA ARG A 204 8.05 -13.58 1.89
C ARG A 204 9.35 -12.97 2.43
N PRO A 205 9.27 -11.87 3.19
CA PRO A 205 10.39 -11.33 3.94
C PRO A 205 10.98 -12.37 4.90
N ALA A 206 12.30 -12.56 4.88
CA ALA A 206 12.99 -13.45 5.82
C ALA A 206 13.01 -12.88 7.25
N ALA A 207 13.01 -11.56 7.39
CA ALA A 207 12.96 -10.84 8.67
C ALA A 207 11.66 -10.02 8.73
N GLU A 208 10.50 -10.67 8.78
CA GLU A 208 9.22 -9.98 8.95
C GLU A 208 8.96 -9.55 10.40
N ALA A 209 8.38 -8.37 10.58
CA ALA A 209 7.80 -7.99 11.87
C ALA A 209 6.56 -8.84 12.18
N SER A 210 6.46 -9.30 13.43
CA SER A 210 5.31 -10.09 13.89
C SER A 210 4.61 -9.50 15.10
N LYS A 211 5.26 -8.57 15.82
CA LYS A 211 4.69 -7.90 16.99
C LYS A 211 5.25 -6.49 17.18
N LEU A 212 4.42 -5.63 17.75
CA LEU A 212 4.82 -4.35 18.32
C LEU A 212 5.32 -4.57 19.76
N VAL A 213 6.39 -3.89 20.16
CA VAL A 213 6.91 -3.93 21.53
C VAL A 213 7.17 -2.51 22.00
N ILE A 214 6.50 -2.10 23.07
CA ILE A 214 6.78 -0.84 23.76
C ILE A 214 8.00 -1.07 24.67
N LEU A 215 9.03 -0.22 24.54
CA LEU A 215 10.24 -0.33 25.35
C LEU A 215 10.04 0.33 26.73
N GLY A 216 10.61 -0.31 27.76
CA GLY A 216 10.59 0.17 29.13
C GLY A 216 10.22 -0.93 30.13
N GLU A 217 10.03 -0.52 31.39
CA GLU A 217 9.46 -1.38 32.43
C GLU A 217 7.97 -1.64 32.16
N GLU A 218 7.43 -2.78 32.62
CA GLU A 218 6.01 -3.13 32.44
C GLU A 218 5.06 -2.08 33.06
N ILE A 219 5.51 -1.41 34.13
CA ILE A 219 4.82 -0.32 34.80
C ILE A 219 5.70 0.92 34.71
N ARG A 220 5.22 1.94 34.00
CA ARG A 220 5.93 3.22 33.88
C ARG A 220 5.33 4.28 34.78
N GLU A 221 6.15 4.96 35.57
CA GLU A 221 5.70 6.06 36.41
C GLU A 221 5.84 7.40 35.69
N VAL A 222 4.78 8.21 35.70
CA VAL A 222 4.77 9.57 35.14
C VAL A 222 4.24 10.54 36.17
N VAL A 223 4.79 11.75 36.23
CA VAL A 223 4.29 12.81 37.11
C VAL A 223 3.13 13.50 36.43
N GLU A 224 2.06 13.73 37.18
CA GLU A 224 0.89 14.50 36.75
C GLU A 224 1.29 15.82 36.08
N GLY A 225 0.76 16.06 34.88
CA GLY A 225 1.04 17.25 34.07
C GLY A 225 2.38 17.26 33.34
N CYS A 226 3.23 16.25 33.51
CA CYS A 226 4.49 16.14 32.76
C CYS A 226 4.31 15.33 31.47
N PRO A 227 4.84 15.82 30.33
CA PRO A 227 4.83 15.03 29.10
C PRO A 227 5.73 13.80 29.24
N PHE A 228 5.38 12.74 28.51
CA PHE A 228 6.16 11.50 28.44
C PHE A 228 6.40 11.10 26.98
N SER A 229 7.33 10.15 26.77
CA SER A 229 7.65 9.63 25.44
C SER A 229 7.51 8.13 25.40
N VAL A 230 6.93 7.56 24.35
CA VAL A 230 6.74 6.10 24.20
C VAL A 230 7.56 5.61 23.01
N GLU A 231 8.51 4.73 23.30
CA GLU A 231 9.37 4.10 22.29
C GLU A 231 8.80 2.75 21.90
N VAL A 232 8.72 2.48 20.59
CA VAL A 232 8.12 1.25 20.06
C VAL A 232 9.05 0.62 19.04
N GLN A 233 9.23 -0.70 19.15
CA GLN A 233 9.99 -1.53 18.22
C GLN A 233 9.09 -2.51 17.48
N LEU A 234 9.40 -2.72 16.20
CA LEU A 234 8.94 -3.87 15.43
C LEU A 234 9.86 -5.06 15.73
N GLN A 235 9.30 -6.14 16.28
CA GLN A 235 10.07 -7.36 16.55
C GLN A 235 9.52 -8.55 15.78
N ASN A 236 10.41 -9.50 15.48
CA ASN A 236 10.04 -10.80 14.93
C ASN A 236 9.61 -11.79 16.04
N ASN A 237 9.28 -13.02 15.65
CA ASN A 237 8.87 -14.07 16.59
C ASN A 237 9.97 -14.48 17.57
N LYS A 238 11.24 -14.23 17.25
CA LYS A 238 12.40 -14.49 18.12
C LYS A 238 12.68 -13.32 19.10
N GLY A 239 11.96 -12.21 18.99
CA GLY A 239 12.18 -11.00 19.79
C GLY A 239 13.32 -10.11 19.27
N GLU A 240 13.77 -10.33 18.03
CA GLU A 240 14.82 -9.52 17.41
C GLU A 240 14.21 -8.30 16.73
N LEU A 241 14.88 -7.15 16.80
CA LEU A 241 14.49 -5.91 16.12
C LEU A 241 14.54 -6.07 14.60
N VAL A 242 13.43 -5.75 13.94
CA VAL A 242 13.31 -5.83 12.47
C VAL A 242 13.69 -4.48 11.85
N LYS A 243 14.97 -4.31 11.53
CA LYS A 243 15.48 -3.07 10.89
C LYS A 243 15.15 -2.94 9.41
N ALA A 244 14.90 -4.07 8.75
CA ALA A 244 14.61 -4.14 7.31
C ALA A 244 13.25 -3.54 6.94
N GLU A 245 12.35 -3.36 7.92
CA GLU A 245 10.97 -2.92 7.70
C GLU A 245 10.76 -1.50 8.23
N SER A 246 10.26 -0.61 7.38
CA SER A 246 9.98 0.80 7.69
C SER A 246 8.61 1.21 7.13
N GLY A 247 8.06 2.31 7.62
CA GLY A 247 6.87 2.94 7.05
C GLY A 247 5.54 2.44 7.60
N ARG A 248 5.51 1.53 8.58
CA ARG A 248 4.24 1.17 9.25
C ARG A 248 3.69 2.38 9.98
N VAL A 249 2.39 2.62 9.88
CA VAL A 249 1.70 3.74 10.53
C VAL A 249 1.16 3.25 11.87
N LEU A 250 1.69 3.77 12.96
CA LEU A 250 1.26 3.43 14.32
C LEU A 250 0.45 4.58 14.94
N GLN A 251 -0.60 4.22 15.67
CA GLN A 251 -1.40 5.13 16.49
C GLN A 251 -1.22 4.79 17.97
N ILE A 252 -1.01 5.83 18.79
CA ILE A 252 -0.97 5.73 20.25
C ILE A 252 -2.30 6.18 20.85
N LEU A 253 -2.78 5.43 21.83
CA LEU A 253 -4.01 5.65 22.56
C LEU A 253 -3.75 5.46 24.06
N ALA A 254 -4.57 6.10 24.88
CA ALA A 254 -4.60 5.84 26.31
C ALA A 254 -5.99 5.34 26.71
N GLY A 255 -6.05 4.63 27.83
CA GLY A 255 -7.31 4.26 28.43
C GLY A 255 -7.24 4.13 29.94
N VAL A 256 -8.41 4.11 30.54
CA VAL A 256 -8.64 3.97 31.98
C VAL A 256 -9.56 2.79 32.21
N LYS A 257 -9.32 2.05 33.30
CA LYS A 257 -10.11 0.85 33.62
C LYS A 257 -11.61 1.20 33.69
N HIS A 258 -12.40 0.51 32.88
CA HIS A 258 -13.86 0.56 32.96
C HIS A 258 -14.35 -0.34 34.11
N VAL A 259 -15.24 0.19 34.93
CA VAL A 259 -15.89 -0.55 36.01
C VAL A 259 -17.39 -0.45 35.79
N LYS A 260 -18.04 -1.55 35.42
CA LYS A 260 -19.50 -1.63 35.35
C LYS A 260 -20.05 -1.49 36.77
N LEU A 261 -20.74 -0.39 37.06
CA LEU A 261 -21.46 -0.20 38.32
C LEU A 261 -22.64 -1.17 38.39
N SER A 262 -22.92 -1.70 39.59
CA SER A 262 -24.06 -2.59 39.87
C SER A 262 -25.40 -1.86 39.59
N PRO A 263 -26.45 -2.53 39.06
CA PRO A 263 -27.70 -1.92 38.57
C PRO A 263 -28.58 -1.21 39.62
N ASN A 264 -28.07 -0.92 40.82
CA ASN A 264 -28.81 -0.28 41.91
C ASN A 264 -28.49 1.21 42.10
N VAL A 265 -27.84 1.87 41.13
CA VAL A 265 -27.65 3.33 41.13
C VAL A 265 -28.42 3.91 39.96
N SER A 266 -29.43 4.72 40.29
CA SER A 266 -30.36 5.40 39.39
C SER A 266 -29.66 5.99 38.16
N ASP A 267 -30.13 5.54 36.99
CA ASP A 267 -29.87 6.13 35.68
C ASP A 267 -30.05 7.64 35.73
N THR A 268 -28.97 8.34 35.44
CA THR A 268 -29.05 9.62 34.74
C THR A 268 -27.82 9.76 33.85
N PHE A 269 -28.08 9.76 32.55
CA PHE A 269 -27.26 10.30 31.47
C PHE A 269 -25.95 9.57 31.13
N LEU A 270 -26.02 8.67 30.14
CA LEU A 270 -25.48 8.88 28.78
C LEU A 270 -25.84 7.68 27.90
N GLU A 271 -26.02 7.91 26.60
CA GLU A 271 -26.38 6.89 25.60
C GLU A 271 -25.34 5.76 25.63
N GLN A 272 -25.80 4.56 26.02
CA GLN A 272 -24.95 3.39 26.28
C GLN A 272 -24.18 2.93 25.02
N GLU A 273 -24.63 3.34 23.83
CA GLU A 273 -24.03 3.04 22.53
C GLU A 273 -22.69 3.77 22.32
N ASP A 274 -22.59 5.06 22.65
CA ASP A 274 -21.35 5.87 22.47
C ASP A 274 -20.20 5.39 23.37
N LEU A 275 -20.53 4.88 24.55
CA LEU A 275 -19.56 4.33 25.50
C LEU A 275 -19.04 2.97 25.04
N GLU A 276 -19.90 2.11 24.47
CA GLU A 276 -19.51 0.81 23.94
C GLU A 276 -18.52 0.93 22.76
N GLU A 277 -18.65 1.95 21.92
CA GLU A 277 -17.69 2.24 20.83
C GLU A 277 -16.31 2.70 21.32
N SER A 278 -16.21 3.18 22.56
CA SER A 278 -14.96 3.69 23.15
C SER A 278 -14.16 2.66 23.96
N LEU A 279 -14.72 1.46 24.15
CA LEU A 279 -14.12 0.40 24.95
C LEU A 279 -13.12 -0.44 24.16
N PHE A 280 -12.02 -0.82 24.82
CA PHE A 280 -11.08 -1.80 24.27
C PHE A 280 -10.63 -2.82 25.32
N GLU A 281 -10.40 -4.05 24.88
CA GLU A 281 -9.88 -5.13 25.71
C GLU A 281 -8.39 -4.93 25.98
N THR A 282 -7.98 -5.21 27.21
CA THR A 282 -6.56 -5.13 27.60
C THR A 282 -6.03 -6.52 27.95
N PRO A 283 -4.73 -6.79 27.76
CA PRO A 283 -4.11 -8.06 28.19
C PRO A 283 -4.09 -8.23 29.72
N PHE A 284 -4.49 -7.21 30.49
CA PHE A 284 -4.47 -7.18 31.95
C PHE A 284 -5.77 -7.67 32.59
N GLY A 285 -6.71 -8.20 31.80
CA GLY A 285 -7.95 -8.80 32.30
C GLY A 285 -9.05 -7.80 32.66
N TYR A 286 -9.01 -6.59 32.09
CA TYR A 286 -10.08 -5.60 32.21
C TYR A 286 -10.30 -4.84 30.90
N THR A 287 -11.50 -4.27 30.73
CA THR A 287 -11.81 -3.36 29.62
C THR A 287 -11.44 -1.93 29.98
N ALA A 288 -10.91 -1.18 29.02
CA ALA A 288 -10.55 0.22 29.21
C ALA A 288 -11.42 1.14 28.34
N ILE A 289 -11.78 2.31 28.88
CA ILE A 289 -12.38 3.40 28.11
C ILE A 289 -11.26 4.26 27.55
N ASN A 290 -11.35 4.65 26.28
CA ASN A 290 -10.43 5.60 25.66
C ASN A 290 -10.31 6.90 26.47
N TYR A 291 -9.08 7.27 26.80
CA TYR A 291 -8.74 8.52 27.47
C TYR A 291 -7.98 9.43 26.49
N PRO A 292 -8.39 10.69 26.33
CA PRO A 292 -7.80 11.57 25.34
C PRO A 292 -6.34 11.91 25.66
N LEU A 293 -5.50 11.79 24.65
CA LEU A 293 -4.11 12.26 24.66
C LEU A 293 -4.00 13.58 23.89
N MET A 294 -2.97 14.35 24.19
CA MET A 294 -2.62 15.56 23.46
C MET A 294 -1.11 15.62 23.17
N ALA A 295 -0.76 16.22 22.04
CA ALA A 295 0.63 16.59 21.76
C ALA A 295 1.00 17.84 22.57
N TYR A 296 2.00 17.73 23.43
CA TYR A 296 2.54 18.85 24.20
C TYR A 296 3.50 19.66 23.33
N VAL A 297 3.11 20.90 23.02
CA VAL A 297 4.00 21.88 22.41
C VAL A 297 4.57 22.75 23.53
N PRO A 298 5.88 22.69 23.82
CA PRO A 298 6.50 23.60 24.78
C PRO A 298 6.26 25.05 24.33
N GLU A 299 5.73 25.90 25.20
CA GLU A 299 5.60 27.32 24.85
C GLU A 299 6.98 27.93 24.59
N PRO A 300 7.14 28.74 23.53
CA PRO A 300 8.39 29.46 23.32
C PRO A 300 8.59 30.46 24.47
N ASP A 301 9.67 30.23 25.21
CA ASP A 301 10.30 31.09 26.22
C ASP A 301 9.60 31.32 27.58
N LYS A 302 10.05 30.54 28.57
CA LYS A 302 10.48 31.10 29.87
C LYS A 302 11.98 30.86 30.03
N PRO A 303 12.80 31.88 30.35
CA PRO A 303 14.23 31.71 30.47
C PRO A 303 14.55 30.88 31.72
N VAL A 304 15.17 29.71 31.52
CA VAL A 304 15.79 28.95 32.61
C VAL A 304 17.29 29.22 32.54
N ASN A 305 17.80 29.83 33.61
CA ASN A 305 19.23 30.06 33.81
C ASN A 305 19.97 28.72 33.99
N SER A 306 21.05 28.60 33.21
CA SER A 306 22.30 27.85 33.44
C SER A 306 22.22 26.34 33.71
N ALA A 307 22.74 25.52 32.79
CA ALA A 307 24.16 25.16 32.75
C ALA A 307 24.42 24.11 31.64
N GLU A 308 25.21 24.47 30.63
CA GLU A 308 25.95 23.54 29.77
C GLU A 308 27.14 22.96 30.57
N PRO A 309 27.71 21.75 30.26
CA PRO A 309 28.20 21.33 28.94
C PRO A 309 27.92 19.83 28.62
N SER A 310 28.26 19.18 27.50
CA SER A 310 29.21 19.39 26.39
C SER A 310 28.73 18.58 25.16
N ARG A 311 29.11 19.04 23.97
CA ARG A 311 28.78 18.48 22.65
C ARG A 311 30.05 17.89 22.02
N SER A 312 29.98 16.66 21.51
CA SER A 312 30.89 16.07 20.51
C SER A 312 30.32 14.72 20.07
N GLU A 313 30.18 14.31 18.82
CA GLU A 313 30.33 14.86 17.46
C GLU A 313 29.48 13.93 16.57
N VAL A 314 28.69 14.45 15.63
CA VAL A 314 28.24 13.65 14.47
C VAL A 314 28.67 14.39 13.22
N THR A 315 29.63 13.76 12.55
CA THR A 315 30.26 14.14 11.30
C THR A 315 29.21 14.23 10.19
N ALA A 316 29.13 15.39 9.55
CA ALA A 316 28.35 15.58 8.33
C ALA A 316 28.95 14.73 7.19
N VAL A 317 28.15 13.83 6.61
CA VAL A 317 28.48 13.22 5.32
C VAL A 317 27.74 13.99 4.24
N ARG A 318 28.53 14.58 3.34
CA ARG A 318 28.12 15.43 2.22
C ARG A 318 27.18 14.67 1.27
N SER A 319 26.09 15.33 0.90
CA SER A 319 25.25 15.02 -0.24
C SER A 319 26.07 15.07 -1.54
N LEU A 320 26.06 13.97 -2.30
CA LEU A 320 26.64 13.89 -3.63
C LEU A 320 25.56 14.23 -4.67
N SER A 321 25.86 15.26 -5.45
CA SER A 321 25.11 15.70 -6.64
C SER A 321 25.17 14.63 -7.73
N ILE A 322 24.00 14.28 -8.27
CA ILE A 322 23.87 13.50 -9.48
C ILE A 322 23.89 14.47 -10.67
N LYS A 323 24.79 14.20 -11.61
CA LYS A 323 24.94 14.91 -12.88
C LYS A 323 23.90 14.43 -13.87
N ASP A 324 23.25 15.39 -14.52
CA ASP A 324 22.45 15.19 -15.72
C ASP A 324 23.29 14.59 -16.85
N THR A 325 22.73 13.58 -17.53
CA THR A 325 23.10 13.28 -18.91
C THR A 325 21.84 13.00 -19.72
N SER A 326 21.77 13.70 -20.85
CA SER A 326 20.71 13.81 -21.85
C SER A 326 20.41 12.51 -22.62
N VAL A 327 19.13 12.24 -22.92
CA VAL A 327 18.69 11.76 -24.24
C VAL A 327 17.32 12.35 -24.58
N ASN A 328 17.20 12.71 -25.85
CA ASN A 328 16.12 13.44 -26.52
C ASN A 328 14.75 12.77 -26.46
N GLU A 329 13.69 13.56 -26.22
CA GLU A 329 12.37 13.29 -26.75
C GLU A 329 11.79 14.51 -27.46
N ALA A 330 11.27 14.25 -28.65
CA ALA A 330 10.75 15.21 -29.60
C ALA A 330 9.32 15.63 -29.25
N LYS A 331 9.18 16.93 -28.96
CA LYS A 331 8.13 17.87 -29.39
C LYS A 331 6.78 17.28 -29.87
N LEU A 332 5.72 17.57 -29.11
CA LEU A 332 4.36 17.77 -29.64
C LEU A 332 3.68 18.92 -28.88
N ASP A 333 3.04 19.78 -29.65
CA ASP A 333 2.80 21.20 -29.38
C ASP A 333 1.65 21.54 -28.40
N PHE A 334 1.84 22.65 -27.66
CA PHE A 334 0.83 23.34 -26.86
C PHE A 334 -0.04 24.28 -27.71
N LEU A 335 -1.30 24.49 -27.29
CA LEU A 335 -1.99 25.77 -27.43
C LEU A 335 -2.62 26.19 -26.08
N PRO A 336 -2.41 27.43 -25.60
CA PRO A 336 -2.95 27.91 -24.34
C PRO A 336 -4.24 28.72 -24.54
N ILE A 337 -5.17 28.64 -23.59
CA ILE A 337 -6.24 29.63 -23.45
C ILE A 337 -6.03 30.36 -22.13
N THR A 338 -5.64 31.61 -22.25
CA THR A 338 -5.54 32.62 -21.20
C THR A 338 -6.91 33.10 -20.77
N GLY A 339 -7.12 33.23 -19.46
CA GLY A 339 -8.27 33.91 -18.87
C GLY A 339 -7.85 34.59 -17.57
N ASN A 340 -7.30 35.80 -17.69
CA ASN A 340 -7.06 36.73 -16.59
C ASN A 340 -8.40 37.21 -16.00
N ILE A 341 -8.57 37.13 -14.68
CA ILE A 341 -9.43 38.07 -13.94
C ILE A 341 -8.63 38.58 -12.74
N HIS A 342 -8.25 39.86 -12.84
CA HIS A 342 -7.79 40.69 -11.75
C HIS A 342 -8.98 41.00 -10.82
N GLY A 343 -8.88 40.59 -9.55
CA GLY A 343 -9.79 41.00 -8.48
C GLY A 343 -8.99 41.48 -7.28
N SER A 344 -8.94 42.80 -7.11
CA SER A 344 -8.34 43.52 -5.98
C SER A 344 -8.92 43.05 -4.64
N LEU A 345 -8.07 42.68 -3.68
CA LEU A 345 -8.41 42.60 -2.25
C LEU A 345 -7.55 43.60 -1.47
N GLN A 346 -8.19 44.69 -1.07
CA GLN A 346 -7.73 45.60 -0.03
C GLN A 346 -7.65 44.84 1.31
N GLY A 347 -6.65 45.22 2.10
CA GLY A 347 -6.36 44.62 3.39
C GLY A 347 -7.51 44.76 4.39
N SER A 348 -7.79 43.64 5.04
CA SER A 348 -8.42 43.59 6.35
C SER A 348 -7.45 42.83 7.26
N GLN A 349 -6.89 43.55 8.23
CA GLN A 349 -6.14 42.95 9.33
C GLN A 349 -7.09 42.07 10.15
N PHE A 350 -7.09 40.78 9.87
CA PHE A 350 -7.57 39.77 10.81
C PHE A 350 -6.37 39.30 11.62
N THR A 351 -6.30 39.75 12.87
CA THR A 351 -5.53 39.08 13.91
C THR A 351 -6.05 37.65 14.05
N PRO A 352 -5.24 36.59 13.91
CA PRO A 352 -5.69 35.27 14.25
C PRO A 352 -5.70 35.17 15.78
N THR A 353 -6.88 35.13 16.36
CA THR A 353 -7.09 34.63 17.72
C THR A 353 -6.70 33.16 17.67
N VAL A 354 -5.53 32.81 18.22
CA VAL A 354 -5.10 31.41 18.37
C VAL A 354 -5.98 30.78 19.43
N GLU A 355 -7.05 30.12 18.99
CA GLU A 355 -7.76 29.15 19.83
C GLU A 355 -6.77 28.00 20.10
N LYS A 356 -6.50 27.74 21.38
CA LYS A 356 -5.65 26.63 21.85
C LYS A 356 -6.40 25.32 21.59
N GLU A 357 -6.33 24.80 20.38
CA GLU A 357 -6.79 23.45 20.07
C GLU A 357 -5.75 22.44 20.57
N SER A 358 -6.11 21.71 21.63
CA SER A 358 -5.40 20.53 22.10
C SER A 358 -5.63 19.39 21.10
N SER A 359 -4.75 19.23 20.11
CA SER A 359 -4.86 18.18 19.10
C SER A 359 -4.32 16.83 19.60
N ALA A 360 -4.98 15.74 19.18
CA ALA A 360 -4.55 14.37 19.48
C ALA A 360 -3.13 14.11 18.91
N PRO A 361 -2.32 13.23 19.54
CA PRO A 361 -1.01 12.88 19.02
C PRO A 361 -1.13 12.35 17.58
N PRO A 362 -0.31 12.85 16.64
CA PRO A 362 -0.39 12.39 15.26
C PRO A 362 0.05 10.92 15.16
N ASN A 363 -0.54 10.20 14.20
CA ASN A 363 -0.01 8.90 13.81
C ASN A 363 1.44 9.06 13.32
N GLN A 364 2.29 8.11 13.65
CA GLN A 364 3.71 8.16 13.29
C GLN A 364 4.11 6.96 12.45
N ARG A 365 5.06 7.17 11.53
CA ARG A 365 5.64 6.10 10.73
C ARG A 365 6.86 5.50 11.40
N THR A 366 7.03 4.20 11.29
CA THR A 366 8.25 3.53 11.73
C THR A 366 9.42 3.82 10.80
N GLU A 367 10.61 3.95 11.35
CA GLU A 367 11.88 4.07 10.63
C GLU A 367 12.82 2.99 11.15
N ASN A 368 13.33 2.13 10.27
CA ASN A 368 14.22 1.01 10.60
C ASN A 368 13.70 0.15 11.77
N GLY A 369 12.40 -0.17 11.74
CA GLY A 369 11.75 -0.95 12.79
C GLY A 369 11.47 -0.21 14.10
N TYR A 370 11.60 1.12 14.14
CA TYR A 370 11.50 1.89 15.38
C TYR A 370 10.66 3.15 15.23
N VAL A 371 9.99 3.58 16.30
CA VAL A 371 9.30 4.87 16.36
C VAL A 371 9.26 5.40 17.78
N VAL A 372 9.27 6.73 17.94
CA VAL A 372 9.18 7.38 19.25
C VAL A 372 8.09 8.43 19.24
N PHE A 373 7.02 8.17 20.00
CA PHE A 373 6.03 9.19 20.29
C PHE A 373 6.56 10.10 21.39
N CYS A 374 7.06 11.28 21.02
CA CYS A 374 7.57 12.28 21.96
C CYS A 374 6.47 13.24 22.43
N ASN A 375 6.69 13.86 23.60
CA ASN A 375 5.88 14.97 24.12
C ASN A 375 4.39 14.65 24.24
N ILE A 376 4.03 13.45 24.69
CA ILE A 376 2.63 13.08 24.91
C ILE A 376 2.22 13.55 26.31
N ALA A 377 1.08 14.21 26.40
CA ALA A 377 0.41 14.46 27.68
C ALA A 377 -1.01 13.92 27.65
N PHE A 378 -1.56 13.65 28.83
CA PHE A 378 -2.98 13.39 28.99
C PHE A 378 -3.75 14.70 28.83
N ALA A 379 -4.80 14.68 28.01
CA ALA A 379 -5.69 15.84 27.84
C ALA A 379 -6.68 15.93 29.02
N LEU A 380 -7.53 16.98 29.00
CA LEU A 380 -8.63 17.07 29.95
C LEU A 380 -9.51 15.82 29.85
N PRO A 381 -9.92 15.24 31.00
CA PRO A 381 -10.83 14.12 30.98
C PRO A 381 -12.15 14.54 30.30
N PRO A 382 -12.79 13.67 29.52
CA PRO A 382 -14.08 13.98 28.92
C PRO A 382 -15.13 14.25 30.02
N ASP A 383 -16.14 15.07 29.72
CA ASP A 383 -17.13 15.61 30.68
C ASP A 383 -17.89 14.53 31.50
N ASN A 384 -17.82 13.27 31.06
CA ASN A 384 -18.43 12.08 31.63
C ASN A 384 -17.50 11.26 32.56
N TYR A 385 -16.29 11.73 32.86
CA TYR A 385 -15.31 10.98 33.66
C TYR A 385 -15.45 11.26 35.18
N SER A 386 -15.94 10.27 35.94
CA SER A 386 -15.95 10.28 37.41
C SER A 386 -15.14 9.11 37.98
N PRO A 387 -13.95 9.35 38.56
CA PRO A 387 -13.16 8.32 39.25
C PRO A 387 -13.81 7.82 40.53
N LEU A 388 -13.75 6.50 40.73
CA LEU A 388 -14.38 5.74 41.82
C LEU A 388 -13.94 6.08 43.25
N ASP A 389 -12.91 6.90 43.46
CA ASP A 389 -12.38 7.18 44.80
C ASP A 389 -13.27 8.06 45.69
N GLU A 390 -14.38 8.60 45.18
CA GLU A 390 -15.36 9.36 45.99
C GLU A 390 -16.54 8.53 46.51
N LEU A 391 -16.75 7.30 46.04
CA LEU A 391 -17.89 6.46 46.48
C LEU A 391 -17.57 5.60 47.71
N GLU A 392 -16.31 5.30 47.99
CA GLU A 392 -15.94 4.47 49.16
C GLU A 392 -15.73 5.27 50.47
N LYS A 393 -15.78 6.61 50.42
CA LYS A 393 -15.58 7.47 51.61
C LYS A 393 -16.84 8.22 52.03
N LYS A 394 -17.94 7.52 52.34
CA LYS A 394 -18.99 8.08 53.22
C LYS A 394 -19.43 7.05 54.26
N PRO A 395 -19.24 7.31 55.58
CA PRO A 395 -19.76 6.43 56.61
C PRO A 395 -21.28 6.58 56.68
N SER A 396 -21.97 5.44 56.66
CA SER A 396 -23.42 5.31 56.76
C SER A 396 -23.97 5.93 58.05
N LYS A 397 -24.71 7.05 57.94
CA LYS A 397 -25.66 7.45 58.99
C LYS A 397 -26.99 6.75 58.74
N ARG A 398 -27.27 5.74 59.57
CA ARG A 398 -28.64 5.24 59.82
C ARG A 398 -29.53 6.41 60.23
N LEU A 399 -30.73 6.51 59.66
CA LEU A 399 -31.94 6.75 60.44
C LEU A 399 -33.18 6.23 59.68
N SER A 400 -33.92 5.37 60.38
CA SER A 400 -35.34 5.04 60.28
C SER A 400 -36.22 6.27 59.97
N SER A 401 -37.41 6.24 59.37
CA SER A 401 -38.45 5.21 59.21
C SER A 401 -39.63 5.79 58.40
N ARG A 402 -40.38 4.89 57.75
CA ARG A 402 -41.85 4.87 57.52
C ARG A 402 -42.52 5.89 56.56
N THR A 403 -42.79 5.39 55.36
CA THR A 403 -44.09 5.17 54.66
C THR A 403 -45.24 6.20 54.64
N THR A 404 -45.89 6.24 53.46
CA THR A 404 -47.28 6.62 53.06
C THR A 404 -47.57 8.12 52.87
N VAL A 405 -47.74 8.65 51.65
CA VAL A 405 -48.80 8.48 50.60
C VAL A 405 -50.08 9.26 50.92
N SER A 406 -50.35 10.31 50.12
CA SER A 406 -51.62 10.67 49.42
C SER A 406 -51.63 12.18 49.08
N GLN A 407 -51.60 12.55 47.79
CA GLN A 407 -52.73 12.89 46.88
C GLN A 407 -53.37 14.27 47.14
N GLU A 408 -53.35 15.13 46.11
CA GLU A 408 -54.52 15.76 45.43
C GLU A 408 -54.00 16.85 44.45
N LYS A 409 -54.14 16.64 43.13
CA LYS A 409 -55.22 17.06 42.20
C LYS A 409 -55.23 18.57 41.88
N ILE A 410 -54.88 18.94 40.63
CA ILE A 410 -55.78 19.31 39.49
C ILE A 410 -56.40 20.71 39.74
N SER A 411 -56.29 21.75 38.90
CA SER A 411 -56.63 21.86 37.47
C SER A 411 -56.13 23.19 36.85
N GLU A 412 -56.09 23.19 35.51
CA GLU A 412 -56.38 24.31 34.56
C GLU A 412 -55.53 25.60 34.59
N SER A 413 -55.41 26.38 33.51
CA SER A 413 -55.16 26.17 32.07
C SER A 413 -55.01 27.59 31.48
N ARG A 414 -54.06 27.77 30.55
CA ARG A 414 -53.98 28.80 29.49
C ARG A 414 -54.15 30.29 29.83
N SER A 415 -53.10 31.08 29.57
CA SER A 415 -53.07 32.01 28.42
C SER A 415 -51.70 32.65 28.24
N GLU A 416 -51.44 32.99 26.98
CA GLU A 416 -50.20 33.48 26.38
C GLU A 416 -49.77 34.87 26.88
N VAL A 417 -48.48 35.21 26.74
CA VAL A 417 -47.97 36.38 25.99
C VAL A 417 -46.46 36.52 26.19
N SER A 418 -45.83 36.83 25.06
CA SER A 418 -44.42 37.05 24.74
C SER A 418 -43.68 38.19 25.46
N ILE A 419 -42.40 37.92 25.73
CA ILE A 419 -41.20 38.76 25.55
C ILE A 419 -41.19 40.16 26.20
N LYS A 420 -40.29 40.35 27.19
CA LYS A 420 -39.33 41.48 27.19
C LYS A 420 -38.11 41.24 28.09
N LEU A 421 -36.98 41.67 27.56
CA LEU A 421 -35.62 41.58 28.05
C LEU A 421 -35.32 42.46 29.29
N SER A 422 -34.23 42.06 29.94
CA SER A 422 -33.22 42.86 30.64
C SER A 422 -33.39 43.06 32.15
N GLY A 423 -32.34 42.68 32.89
CA GLY A 423 -32.21 42.94 34.32
C GLY A 423 -31.15 42.08 35.00
N LYS A 424 -29.88 42.42 34.79
CA LYS A 424 -28.69 41.81 35.42
C LYS A 424 -28.88 41.58 36.92
N SER A 425 -28.43 40.42 37.42
CA SER A 425 -27.86 40.30 38.76
C SER A 425 -26.82 39.18 38.82
N LYS A 426 -25.60 39.61 39.12
CA LYS A 426 -24.35 38.86 39.20
C LYS A 426 -24.48 37.64 40.13
N LYS A 427 -24.24 36.44 39.62
CA LYS A 427 -23.68 35.34 40.42
C LYS A 427 -22.22 35.18 40.03
N LYS A 428 -21.33 35.45 41.01
CA LYS A 428 -19.95 34.99 40.99
C LYS A 428 -19.98 33.48 40.77
N GLN A 429 -19.63 33.03 39.56
CA GLN A 429 -19.23 31.65 39.36
C GLN A 429 -17.84 31.51 39.97
N ASN A 430 -17.76 30.65 40.98
CA ASN A 430 -16.50 30.14 41.48
C ASN A 430 -15.73 29.55 40.30
N VAL A 431 -14.50 30.02 40.14
CA VAL A 431 -13.49 29.41 39.29
C VAL A 431 -13.32 27.97 39.80
N THR A 432 -13.91 27.01 39.09
CA THR A 432 -13.61 25.59 39.26
C THR A 432 -12.14 25.40 38.90
N ASP A 433 -11.35 24.89 39.84
CA ASP A 433 -9.98 24.43 39.60
C ASP A 433 -9.94 23.57 38.32
N PRO A 434 -8.94 23.76 37.45
CA PRO A 434 -8.84 22.98 36.22
C PRO A 434 -8.65 21.51 36.61
N GLN A 435 -9.44 20.61 36.03
CA GLN A 435 -9.32 19.18 36.24
C GLN A 435 -7.99 18.69 35.65
N ILE A 436 -6.93 18.75 36.45
CA ILE A 436 -5.65 18.14 36.18
C ILE A 436 -5.86 16.62 36.20
N VAL A 437 -5.24 15.93 35.24
CA VAL A 437 -5.24 14.47 35.05
C VAL A 437 -5.09 13.77 36.39
N LYS A 438 -6.09 13.02 36.85
CA LYS A 438 -6.06 12.47 38.20
C LYS A 438 -4.95 11.42 38.34
N PRO A 439 -4.23 11.39 39.47
CA PRO A 439 -3.33 10.29 39.78
C PRO A 439 -4.07 8.94 39.75
N GLY A 440 -3.47 7.92 39.15
CA GLY A 440 -4.11 6.64 38.95
C GLY A 440 -3.38 5.74 37.97
N ASP A 441 -3.99 4.59 37.68
CA ASP A 441 -3.47 3.63 36.73
C ASP A 441 -4.14 3.82 35.37
N TYR A 442 -3.32 3.99 34.36
CA TYR A 442 -3.69 4.16 32.96
C TYR A 442 -3.07 3.03 32.14
N VAL A 443 -3.67 2.73 30.98
CA VAL A 443 -3.07 1.84 29.98
C VAL A 443 -2.73 2.65 28.75
N ILE A 444 -1.53 2.47 28.21
CA ILE A 444 -1.18 2.96 26.88
C ILE A 444 -1.29 1.79 25.91
N MET A 445 -1.93 2.03 24.78
CA MET A 445 -2.05 1.09 23.68
C MET A 445 -1.42 1.70 22.42
N VAL A 446 -0.59 0.93 21.73
CA VAL A 446 -0.09 1.27 20.41
C VAL A 446 -0.63 0.26 19.41
N LYS A 447 -1.30 0.74 18.36
CA LYS A 447 -1.91 -0.11 17.33
C LYS A 447 -1.37 0.21 15.94
N ASP A 448 -1.25 -0.81 15.10
CA ASP A 448 -0.91 -0.67 13.68
C ASP A 448 -2.17 -0.30 12.89
N VAL A 449 -2.15 0.87 12.26
CA VAL A 449 -3.25 1.41 11.41
C VAL A 449 -2.83 1.51 9.94
N THR A 450 -1.76 0.83 9.56
CA THR A 450 -1.27 0.81 8.17
C THR A 450 -2.35 0.31 7.23
N THR A 451 -2.68 1.13 6.23
CA THR A 451 -3.73 0.84 5.25
C THR A 451 -3.24 1.14 3.83
N PRO A 452 -3.35 0.19 2.87
CA PRO A 452 -3.71 -1.21 3.08
C PRO A 452 -2.67 -1.96 3.95
N PRO A 453 -3.05 -3.10 4.58
CA PRO A 453 -2.12 -3.90 5.36
C PRO A 453 -0.92 -4.37 4.53
N PHE A 454 0.28 -4.29 5.09
CA PHE A 454 1.47 -4.79 4.41
C PHE A 454 1.45 -6.32 4.35
N LEU A 455 1.51 -6.88 3.13
CA LEU A 455 1.40 -8.32 2.88
C LEU A 455 0.18 -8.95 3.56
N ASP A 456 -0.97 -8.27 3.49
CA ASP A 456 -2.24 -8.67 4.08
C ASP A 456 -2.21 -8.87 5.61
N ARG A 457 -1.28 -8.20 6.31
CA ARG A 457 -1.08 -8.35 7.76
C ARG A 457 -0.93 -7.01 8.49
N THR A 458 -1.69 -6.89 9.57
CA THR A 458 -1.49 -5.88 10.61
C THR A 458 -0.84 -6.52 11.83
N LEU A 459 -0.03 -5.74 12.55
CA LEU A 459 0.58 -6.22 13.79
C LEU A 459 -0.40 -6.11 14.96
N PRO A 460 -0.39 -7.09 15.90
CA PRO A 460 -1.22 -7.00 17.10
C PRO A 460 -0.82 -5.78 17.95
N PRO A 461 -1.79 -5.15 18.64
CA PRO A 461 -1.52 -3.99 19.48
C PRO A 461 -0.60 -4.33 20.66
N ALA A 462 0.23 -3.36 21.04
CA ALA A 462 1.09 -3.44 22.22
C ALA A 462 0.53 -2.59 23.36
N PHE A 463 0.76 -3.02 24.60
CA PHE A 463 0.23 -2.39 25.80
C PHE A 463 1.32 -2.19 26.85
N ILE A 464 1.20 -1.12 27.64
CA ILE A 464 2.03 -0.86 28.82
C ILE A 464 1.15 -0.19 29.89
N LEU A 465 1.41 -0.49 31.17
CA LEU A 465 0.74 0.17 32.29
C LEU A 465 1.48 1.45 32.64
N LEU A 466 0.71 2.51 32.90
CA LEU A 466 1.25 3.82 33.22
C LEU A 466 0.63 4.34 34.51
N LYS A 467 1.46 4.59 35.51
CA LYS A 467 1.06 5.06 36.83
C LYS A 467 1.32 6.55 36.96
N VAL A 468 0.26 7.34 37.01
CA VAL A 468 0.33 8.79 37.18
C VAL A 468 0.43 9.11 38.68
N LYS A 469 1.56 9.71 39.10
CA LYS A 469 1.79 10.15 40.48
C LYS A 469 1.45 11.64 40.63
N PRO A 470 0.90 12.04 41.80
CA PRO A 470 0.58 13.45 42.05
C PRO A 470 1.84 14.31 42.04
N HIS A 471 1.70 15.54 41.53
CA HIS A 471 2.78 16.51 41.59
C HIS A 471 3.00 16.95 43.06
N LYS A 472 4.06 16.45 43.72
CA LYS A 472 4.42 16.88 45.07
C LYS A 472 4.95 18.30 45.05
N ALA A 473 4.07 19.28 45.25
CA ALA A 473 4.48 20.65 45.55
C ALA A 473 5.36 20.63 46.82
N SER A 474 6.64 20.99 46.72
CA SER A 474 7.52 21.07 47.88
C SER A 474 7.00 22.17 48.81
N LYS A 475 6.35 21.79 49.91
CA LYS A 475 6.18 22.70 51.04
C LYS A 475 7.58 22.89 51.65
N LYS A 476 8.25 23.99 51.32
CA LYS A 476 9.41 24.47 52.10
C LYS A 476 8.92 24.68 53.55
N SER A 477 9.25 23.73 54.40
CA SER A 477 9.18 23.86 55.85
C SER A 477 10.18 24.93 56.29
N SER A 478 9.71 26.15 56.53
CA SER A 478 10.43 27.15 57.30
C SER A 478 10.28 26.83 58.78
N ARG A 479 11.12 25.92 59.28
CA ARG A 479 11.32 25.71 60.72
C ARG A 479 12.79 25.39 61.01
N LYS A 480 13.56 26.43 61.34
CA LYS A 480 14.77 26.42 62.18
C LYS A 480 14.81 27.77 62.90
N GLU A 481 14.43 27.83 64.17
CA GLU A 481 15.33 27.69 65.33
C GLU A 481 16.36 28.83 65.39
N HIS A 482 16.07 29.81 66.26
CA HIS A 482 17.12 30.64 66.85
C HIS A 482 17.28 30.25 68.32
N GLN A 483 18.45 29.66 68.53
CA GLN A 483 19.13 29.29 69.77
C GLN A 483 18.95 30.32 70.89
N LYS A 484 18.66 29.78 72.08
CA LYS A 484 19.01 30.38 73.37
C LYS A 484 20.24 29.61 73.86
N VAL A 485 21.42 30.24 73.83
CA VAL A 485 22.61 29.79 74.58
C VAL A 485 23.10 30.98 75.39
N SER A 486 23.04 30.83 76.70
CA SER A 486 23.68 31.69 77.68
C SER A 486 25.19 31.52 77.64
N ASN A 487 25.94 32.62 77.70
CA ASN A 487 27.22 32.70 78.42
C ASN A 487 27.69 34.16 78.52
N LYS A 488 27.25 34.86 79.57
CA LYS A 488 28.07 35.48 80.64
C LYS A 488 27.22 36.45 81.46
#